data_AF-A0A9P3CMW3-F1
#
_entry.id   AF-A0A9P3CMW3-F1
#
_cell.length_a   1.000
_cell.length_b   1.000
_cell.length_c   1.000
_cell.angle_alpha   90.00
_cell.angle_beta   90.00
_cell.angle_gamma   90.00
#
_symmetry.space_group_name_H-M   'P 1'
#
loop_
_entity.id
_entity.type
_entity.pdbx_description
1 polymer ?
#
loop_
_entity_poly.entity_id
_entity_poly.type
_entity_poly.pdbx_seq_one_letter_code
_entity_poly.pdbx_strand_id
1 'polypeptide(L)'
;MGVRKFLRSMNRHSSAQDESRSHFAPSPSLSPSPPSSPAPAPSPGPEPDRRIAAFIEALPPYENDREHKIEKAALAAFEYHIEDLRQKLRESDQEREELRKTHQDASNEQARKATIEAREAKAKYDQEYQELRTELQNQLFNSRRSEAEARTKHDQEKRDLVTDLNKQRLKSQRELDETKIKHGQECRRLRDRHDKTIQDHRREISDINKKHAQDMRNWQISFDDTQNANNRERAELQSKHGREIRELNRKHQQVTEEAAQNAADVEKRYRAEMRSVKQEHRLKTEEAKRNAIDAQNRLEAEIIGLRQKHSEETEMQKYKHSEEVLNLRQKHEQQEASLKAEHAAVKNHLQNQEKELNKALLSRDDDVYRAAMFSTSGLPRMTDAKLKERFLEIETLINEISGLSWKADQRLFPERSLERHSAKHSLRRLKKAILSDVIWCILNNHVLASPFRMFGEAGKEMERQWTVNSADDSTSPDTGRYRWPIASTVTERWRYMTLQECRDVLKQPVLSHFDPRAQLKKGFSDTVTSLAAELNGVIQSLATVDDEVIESINKISKRVPKLWLEFSMHRPRVVVEMWAEGSLVVSQRFAQVDRGEVVLTIVPMLGRYGNDEGADLESFARLKDGESLTLP
;
A
#
# COMPACT_ATOMS: atom_id res chain seq x y z
N MET A 1 -41.36 60.76 -19.19
CA MET A 1 -39.90 60.81 -18.91
C MET A 1 -39.48 59.42 -18.45
N GLY A 2 -38.35 58.80 -18.81
CA GLY A 2 -37.33 59.12 -19.83
C GLY A 2 -36.33 57.95 -19.90
N VAL A 3 -35.96 57.48 -21.09
CA VAL A 3 -35.25 56.19 -21.29
C VAL A 3 -33.78 56.36 -21.69
N ARG A 4 -32.86 55.61 -21.05
CA ARG A 4 -31.56 55.07 -21.54
C ARG A 4 -30.95 54.18 -20.41
N LYS A 5 -30.31 53.01 -20.60
CA LYS A 5 -29.28 52.49 -21.55
C LYS A 5 -27.90 53.15 -21.45
N PHE A 6 -26.88 52.40 -21.01
CA PHE A 6 -25.60 52.25 -21.74
C PHE A 6 -24.84 50.95 -21.36
N LEU A 7 -23.69 50.68 -22.00
CA LEU A 7 -23.00 49.37 -22.06
C LEU A 7 -21.46 49.48 -22.21
N ARG A 8 -20.75 48.38 -21.89
CA ARG A 8 -19.45 47.88 -22.46
C ARG A 8 -18.08 48.54 -22.13
N SER A 9 -17.21 47.73 -21.51
CA SER A 9 -15.93 47.16 -22.04
C SER A 9 -14.70 48.03 -22.42
N MET A 10 -13.58 47.83 -21.70
CA MET A 10 -12.16 47.64 -22.16
C MET A 10 -11.29 47.29 -20.91
N ASN A 11 -10.25 46.44 -20.87
CA ASN A 11 -9.53 45.51 -21.79
C ASN A 11 -8.37 46.08 -22.67
N ARG A 12 -7.20 45.39 -22.66
CA ARG A 12 -5.91 45.61 -23.37
C ARG A 12 -5.13 46.89 -22.97
N HIS A 13 -3.80 47.03 -23.05
CA HIS A 13 -2.57 46.17 -23.15
C HIS A 13 -1.49 46.88 -22.24
N SER A 14 -0.24 46.47 -21.97
CA SER A 14 0.73 45.43 -22.39
C SER A 14 1.58 45.05 -21.12
N SER A 15 2.83 44.55 -21.01
CA SER A 15 3.98 44.00 -21.79
C SER A 15 4.78 43.09 -20.82
N ALA A 16 5.70 42.15 -21.14
CA ALA A 16 6.57 41.84 -22.29
C ALA A 16 8.07 42.25 -22.16
N GLN A 17 8.85 41.45 -21.41
CA GLN A 17 10.28 41.13 -21.57
C GLN A 17 10.66 40.11 -20.47
N ASP A 18 11.72 39.29 -20.49
CA ASP A 18 12.49 38.47 -21.45
C ASP A 18 13.69 37.94 -20.61
N GLU A 19 14.58 37.12 -21.17
CA GLU A 19 15.68 36.39 -20.51
C GLU A 19 15.26 35.24 -19.56
N SER A 20 16.08 34.20 -19.31
CA SER A 20 16.91 33.34 -20.18
C SER A 20 17.69 32.36 -19.27
N ARG A 21 18.09 31.19 -19.79
CA ARG A 21 19.00 30.18 -19.14
C ARG A 21 18.47 29.47 -17.88
N SER A 22 19.02 28.32 -17.44
CA SER A 22 19.63 27.17 -18.14
C SER A 22 20.01 26.07 -17.12
N HIS A 23 19.81 24.78 -17.44
CA HIS A 23 20.34 23.58 -16.72
C HIS A 23 19.93 23.47 -15.21
N PHE A 24 19.64 22.31 -14.63
CA PHE A 24 20.21 20.97 -14.79
C PHE A 24 19.14 19.88 -14.56
N ALA A 25 19.36 18.69 -15.13
CA ALA A 25 18.68 17.46 -14.72
C ALA A 25 19.67 16.57 -13.93
N PRO A 26 19.24 15.89 -12.85
CA PRO A 26 20.09 14.96 -12.12
C PRO A 26 20.26 13.65 -12.90
N SER A 27 21.51 13.25 -13.15
CA SER A 27 21.84 11.96 -13.77
C SER A 27 21.70 10.80 -12.78
N PRO A 28 21.32 9.59 -13.21
CA PRO A 28 21.39 8.39 -12.37
C PRO A 28 22.86 8.01 -12.11
N SER A 29 23.15 7.52 -10.90
CA SER A 29 24.50 7.12 -10.49
C SER A 29 24.95 5.82 -11.17
N LEU A 30 26.16 5.82 -11.72
CA LEU A 30 26.81 4.64 -12.30
C LEU A 30 27.26 3.66 -11.20
N SER A 31 26.88 2.39 -11.32
CA SER A 31 27.47 1.29 -10.55
C SER A 31 28.88 0.98 -11.07
N PRO A 32 29.89 0.77 -10.22
CA PRO A 32 31.22 0.37 -10.66
C PRO A 32 31.22 -1.08 -11.17
N SER A 33 31.84 -1.31 -12.32
CA SER A 33 32.11 -2.67 -12.83
C SER A 33 33.23 -3.34 -12.03
N PRO A 34 33.20 -4.68 -11.85
CA PRO A 34 34.32 -5.42 -11.24
C PRO A 34 35.57 -5.37 -12.14
N PRO A 35 36.78 -5.45 -11.57
CA PRO A 35 38.02 -5.48 -12.34
C PRO A 35 38.14 -6.76 -13.17
N SER A 36 38.66 -6.64 -14.38
CA SER A 36 38.92 -7.77 -15.29
C SER A 36 40.12 -8.61 -14.84
N SER A 37 39.92 -9.93 -14.77
CA SER A 37 41.01 -10.88 -14.54
C SER A 37 42.03 -10.85 -15.70
N PRO A 38 43.34 -11.00 -15.42
CA PRO A 38 44.35 -11.13 -16.47
C PRO A 38 44.20 -12.46 -17.22
N ALA A 39 44.49 -12.46 -18.52
CA ALA A 39 44.44 -13.66 -19.36
C ALA A 39 45.56 -14.66 -19.01
N PRO A 40 45.31 -15.98 -19.13
CA PRO A 40 46.35 -16.98 -18.95
C PRO A 40 47.43 -16.88 -20.06
N ALA A 41 48.69 -17.10 -19.69
CA ALA A 41 49.79 -17.14 -20.64
C ALA A 41 49.70 -18.39 -21.55
N PRO A 42 50.18 -18.32 -22.81
CA PRO A 42 50.15 -19.45 -23.71
C PRO A 42 51.12 -20.55 -23.24
N SER A 43 50.62 -21.80 -23.16
CA SER A 43 51.47 -22.96 -22.93
C SER A 43 52.48 -23.14 -24.07
N PRO A 44 53.73 -23.53 -23.78
CA PRO A 44 54.67 -23.93 -24.82
C PRO A 44 54.14 -25.18 -25.57
N GLY A 45 54.32 -25.20 -26.89
CA GLY A 45 53.95 -26.34 -27.72
C GLY A 45 54.78 -27.59 -27.41
N PRO A 46 54.29 -28.80 -27.77
CA PRO A 46 55.01 -30.04 -27.50
C PRO A 46 56.35 -30.09 -28.25
N GLU A 47 57.42 -30.50 -27.56
CA GLU A 47 58.66 -30.91 -28.24
C GLU A 47 58.37 -32.11 -29.18
N PRO A 48 59.06 -32.21 -30.33
CA PRO A 48 59.01 -33.42 -31.15
C PRO A 48 59.56 -34.63 -30.38
N ASP A 49 58.88 -35.77 -30.46
CA ASP A 49 59.24 -36.96 -29.69
C ASP A 49 60.65 -37.47 -30.06
N ARG A 50 61.59 -37.29 -29.12
CA ARG A 50 63.02 -37.64 -29.25
C ARG A 50 63.24 -39.12 -29.55
N ARG A 51 62.23 -39.99 -29.34
CA ARG A 51 62.25 -41.41 -29.71
C ARG A 51 62.36 -41.65 -31.21
N ILE A 52 61.83 -40.75 -32.05
CA ILE A 52 61.88 -40.91 -33.51
C ILE A 52 63.31 -40.66 -34.03
N ALA A 53 63.99 -39.64 -33.53
CA ALA A 53 65.39 -39.37 -33.87
C ALA A 53 66.31 -40.54 -33.47
N ALA A 54 66.16 -41.02 -32.23
CA ALA A 54 66.95 -42.15 -31.70
C ALA A 54 66.71 -43.48 -32.44
N PHE A 55 65.56 -43.66 -33.11
CA PHE A 55 65.30 -44.84 -33.95
C PHE A 55 66.04 -44.76 -35.30
N ILE A 56 66.15 -43.57 -35.88
CA ILE A 56 66.83 -43.36 -37.18
C ILE A 56 68.36 -43.49 -37.01
N GLU A 57 68.93 -43.00 -35.90
CA GLU A 57 70.36 -43.17 -35.59
C GLU A 57 70.76 -44.62 -35.22
N ALA A 58 69.80 -45.51 -34.98
CA ALA A 58 70.04 -46.89 -34.55
C ALA A 58 70.10 -47.92 -35.70
N LEU A 59 69.93 -47.50 -36.96
CA LEU A 59 69.99 -48.40 -38.12
C LEU A 59 71.44 -48.65 -38.56
N PRO A 60 71.86 -49.91 -38.79
CA PRO A 60 73.22 -50.22 -39.21
C PRO A 60 73.45 -49.82 -40.68
N PRO A 61 74.69 -49.44 -41.08
CA PRO A 61 75.01 -49.14 -42.47
C PRO A 61 74.96 -50.40 -43.34
N TYR A 62 74.17 -50.37 -44.41
CA TYR A 62 74.00 -51.50 -45.33
C TYR A 62 75.09 -51.55 -46.42
N GLU A 63 75.69 -52.72 -46.62
CA GLU A 63 76.78 -52.94 -47.60
C GLU A 63 76.28 -53.23 -49.04
N ASN A 64 74.97 -53.18 -49.29
CA ASN A 64 74.37 -53.64 -50.55
C ASN A 64 73.50 -52.59 -51.26
N ASP A 65 73.91 -52.18 -52.47
CA ASP A 65 73.24 -51.18 -53.33
C ASP A 65 71.79 -51.54 -53.74
N ARG A 66 71.37 -52.80 -53.50
CA ARG A 66 69.97 -53.23 -53.68
C ARG A 66 69.09 -52.90 -52.47
N GLU A 67 69.64 -52.92 -51.26
CA GLU A 67 68.91 -52.64 -50.02
C GLU A 67 68.65 -51.15 -49.88
N HIS A 68 69.66 -50.31 -50.16
CA HIS A 68 69.50 -48.85 -50.17
C HIS A 68 68.46 -48.36 -51.22
N LYS A 69 68.23 -49.11 -52.31
CA LYS A 69 67.15 -48.83 -53.27
C LYS A 69 65.77 -49.23 -52.75
N ILE A 70 65.67 -50.28 -51.95
CA ILE A 70 64.42 -50.68 -51.27
C ILE A 70 64.11 -49.69 -50.14
N GLU A 71 65.11 -49.33 -49.33
CA GLU A 71 65.02 -48.28 -48.31
C GLU A 71 64.55 -46.95 -48.91
N LYS A 72 65.21 -46.47 -49.98
CA LYS A 72 64.83 -45.20 -50.62
C LYS A 72 63.43 -45.23 -51.25
N ALA A 73 62.97 -46.39 -51.75
CA ALA A 73 61.59 -46.56 -52.20
C ALA A 73 60.59 -46.61 -51.03
N ALA A 74 60.96 -47.25 -49.92
CA ALA A 74 60.14 -47.30 -48.70
C ALA A 74 60.03 -45.92 -48.02
N LEU A 75 61.12 -45.16 -47.97
CA LEU A 75 61.15 -43.77 -47.50
C LEU A 75 60.29 -42.88 -48.39
N ALA A 76 60.44 -42.95 -49.73
CA ALA A 76 59.58 -42.17 -50.63
C ALA A 76 58.09 -42.54 -50.50
N ALA A 77 57.75 -43.82 -50.26
CA ALA A 77 56.39 -44.25 -49.97
C ALA A 77 55.89 -43.75 -48.60
N PHE A 78 56.77 -43.70 -47.58
CA PHE A 78 56.45 -43.13 -46.27
C PHE A 78 56.27 -41.61 -46.34
N GLU A 79 57.12 -40.88 -47.06
CA GLU A 79 56.99 -39.44 -47.30
C GLU A 79 55.68 -39.13 -48.04
N TYR A 80 55.35 -39.90 -49.09
CA TYR A 80 54.07 -39.79 -49.79
C TYR A 80 52.88 -40.04 -48.85
N HIS A 81 52.92 -41.09 -48.03
CA HIS A 81 51.84 -41.38 -47.09
C HIS A 81 51.74 -40.36 -45.94
N ILE A 82 52.87 -39.82 -45.47
CA ILE A 82 52.91 -38.74 -44.49
C ILE A 82 52.31 -37.46 -45.08
N GLU A 83 52.58 -37.13 -46.34
CA GLU A 83 52.02 -35.92 -46.97
C GLU A 83 50.53 -36.09 -47.35
N ASP A 84 50.10 -37.30 -47.72
CA ASP A 84 48.68 -37.70 -47.83
C ASP A 84 47.95 -37.57 -46.48
N LEU A 85 48.54 -38.04 -45.38
CA LEU A 85 47.99 -37.88 -44.03
C LEU A 85 47.98 -36.41 -43.58
N ARG A 86 49.02 -35.62 -43.91
CA ARG A 86 49.03 -34.16 -43.68
C ARG A 86 48.00 -33.43 -44.52
N GLN A 87 47.72 -33.89 -45.74
CA GLN A 87 46.67 -33.33 -46.57
C GLN A 87 45.28 -33.64 -45.99
N LYS A 88 45.00 -34.91 -45.64
CA LYS A 88 43.75 -35.30 -44.96
C LYS A 88 43.57 -34.60 -43.61
N LEU A 89 44.65 -34.32 -42.88
CA LEU A 89 44.60 -33.51 -41.65
C LEU A 89 44.25 -32.04 -41.96
N ARG A 90 44.88 -31.43 -42.96
CA ARG A 90 44.54 -30.07 -43.42
C ARG A 90 43.08 -29.97 -43.91
N GLU A 91 42.60 -30.96 -44.64
CA GLU A 91 41.21 -31.07 -45.10
C GLU A 91 40.24 -31.23 -43.91
N SER A 92 40.54 -32.12 -42.96
CA SER A 92 39.70 -32.31 -41.75
C SER A 92 39.71 -31.10 -40.80
N ASP A 93 40.83 -30.39 -40.69
CA ASP A 93 40.89 -29.14 -39.91
C ASP A 93 40.18 -27.98 -40.65
N GLN A 94 40.17 -27.95 -41.99
CA GLN A 94 39.31 -27.04 -42.76
C GLN A 94 37.82 -27.37 -42.56
N GLU A 95 37.41 -28.63 -42.70
CA GLU A 95 36.04 -29.07 -42.42
C GLU A 95 35.61 -28.69 -41.00
N ARG A 96 36.50 -28.86 -40.00
CA ARG A 96 36.24 -28.47 -38.60
C ARG A 96 36.11 -26.96 -38.41
N GLU A 97 36.89 -26.16 -39.11
CA GLU A 97 36.81 -24.70 -39.01
C GLU A 97 35.58 -24.15 -39.75
N GLU A 98 35.15 -24.78 -40.85
CA GLU A 98 33.85 -24.50 -41.48
C GLU A 98 32.66 -24.97 -40.62
N LEU A 99 32.77 -26.13 -39.96
CA LEU A 99 31.78 -26.60 -38.96
C LEU A 99 31.71 -25.63 -37.77
N ARG A 100 32.85 -25.18 -37.23
CA ARG A 100 32.89 -24.15 -36.19
C ARG A 100 32.23 -22.87 -36.65
N LYS A 101 32.57 -22.38 -37.86
CA LYS A 101 32.02 -21.14 -38.41
C LYS A 101 30.51 -21.23 -38.61
N THR A 102 30.00 -22.32 -39.19
CA THR A 102 28.56 -22.54 -39.34
C THR A 102 27.85 -22.71 -38.00
N HIS A 103 28.47 -23.36 -37.01
CA HIS A 103 27.91 -23.48 -35.65
C HIS A 103 27.93 -22.14 -34.89
N GLN A 104 28.95 -21.30 -35.12
CA GLN A 104 29.09 -19.94 -34.60
C GLN A 104 28.04 -19.02 -35.23
N ASP A 105 27.84 -19.08 -36.54
CA ASP A 105 26.83 -18.29 -37.26
C ASP A 105 25.41 -18.73 -36.91
N ALA A 106 25.14 -20.03 -36.77
CA ALA A 106 23.87 -20.54 -36.25
C ALA A 106 23.62 -20.09 -34.80
N SER A 107 24.63 -20.12 -33.93
CA SER A 107 24.54 -19.62 -32.56
C SER A 107 24.31 -18.10 -32.52
N ASN A 108 24.98 -17.33 -33.38
CA ASN A 108 24.79 -15.89 -33.55
C ASN A 108 23.35 -15.56 -34.02
N GLU A 109 22.79 -16.34 -34.96
CA GLU A 109 21.41 -16.13 -35.40
C GLU A 109 20.39 -16.56 -34.33
N GLN A 110 20.63 -17.66 -33.62
CA GLN A 110 19.78 -18.10 -32.50
C GLN A 110 19.79 -17.07 -31.36
N ALA A 111 20.95 -16.48 -31.05
CA ALA A 111 21.08 -15.36 -30.11
C ALA A 111 20.36 -14.10 -30.61
N ARG A 112 20.40 -13.79 -31.92
CA ARG A 112 19.62 -12.70 -32.51
C ARG A 112 18.11 -12.93 -32.39
N LYS A 113 17.62 -14.16 -32.66
CA LYS A 113 16.20 -14.53 -32.50
C LYS A 113 15.77 -14.39 -31.05
N ALA A 114 16.52 -14.97 -30.10
CA ALA A 114 16.27 -14.80 -28.67
C ALA A 114 16.29 -13.31 -28.22
N THR A 115 17.16 -12.47 -28.82
CA THR A 115 17.19 -11.02 -28.54
C THR A 115 15.98 -10.27 -29.10
N ILE A 116 15.42 -10.72 -30.22
CA ILE A 116 14.18 -10.17 -30.81
C ILE A 116 12.97 -10.63 -29.98
N GLU A 117 12.86 -11.93 -29.70
CA GLU A 117 11.82 -12.52 -28.86
C GLU A 117 11.79 -11.90 -27.45
N ALA A 118 12.95 -11.69 -26.82
CA ALA A 118 13.05 -10.99 -25.54
C ALA A 118 12.62 -9.51 -25.62
N ARG A 119 12.84 -8.83 -26.76
CA ARG A 119 12.34 -7.46 -26.98
C ARG A 119 10.84 -7.43 -27.24
N GLU A 120 10.28 -8.39 -27.95
CA GLU A 120 8.84 -8.50 -28.19
C GLU A 120 8.07 -8.92 -26.92
N ALA A 121 8.61 -9.88 -26.15
CA ALA A 121 8.09 -10.24 -24.85
C ALA A 121 8.13 -9.06 -23.87
N LYS A 122 9.24 -8.31 -23.85
CA LYS A 122 9.32 -7.08 -23.06
C LYS A 122 8.34 -6.01 -23.57
N ALA A 123 8.19 -5.81 -24.87
CA ALA A 123 7.26 -4.82 -25.42
C ALA A 123 5.80 -5.15 -25.07
N LYS A 124 5.42 -6.44 -25.09
CA LYS A 124 4.11 -6.92 -24.59
C LYS A 124 3.96 -6.68 -23.10
N TYR A 125 4.96 -7.02 -22.28
CA TYR A 125 4.92 -6.76 -20.84
C TYR A 125 4.82 -5.26 -20.52
N ASP A 126 5.60 -4.41 -21.19
CA ASP A 126 5.54 -2.96 -21.06
C ASP A 126 4.18 -2.39 -21.53
N GLN A 127 3.52 -3.01 -22.52
CA GLN A 127 2.15 -2.68 -22.94
C GLN A 127 1.11 -3.12 -21.89
N GLU A 128 1.11 -4.39 -21.48
CA GLU A 128 0.22 -4.93 -20.44
C GLU A 128 0.34 -4.14 -19.13
N TYR A 129 1.56 -3.71 -18.78
CA TYR A 129 1.82 -2.86 -17.62
C TYR A 129 1.26 -1.43 -17.79
N GLN A 130 1.31 -0.84 -19.00
CA GLN A 130 0.65 0.43 -19.28
C GLN A 130 -0.89 0.30 -19.23
N GLU A 131 -1.45 -0.76 -19.79
CA GLU A 131 -2.88 -1.06 -19.75
C GLU A 131 -3.37 -1.23 -18.31
N LEU A 132 -2.70 -2.08 -17.52
CA LEU A 132 -2.97 -2.28 -16.08
C LEU A 132 -2.81 -0.99 -15.27
N ARG A 133 -1.85 -0.13 -15.64
CA ARG A 133 -1.66 1.19 -15.02
C ARG A 133 -2.81 2.14 -15.34
N THR A 134 -3.30 2.16 -16.59
CA THR A 134 -4.50 2.94 -16.95
C THR A 134 -5.76 2.40 -16.30
N GLU A 135 -5.90 1.09 -16.16
CA GLU A 135 -7.00 0.43 -15.45
C GLU A 135 -7.01 0.84 -13.97
N LEU A 136 -5.87 0.73 -13.28
CA LEU A 136 -5.71 1.19 -11.90
C LEU A 136 -5.95 2.70 -11.74
N GLN A 137 -5.51 3.51 -12.70
CA GLN A 137 -5.74 4.96 -12.70
C GLN A 137 -7.22 5.32 -12.91
N ASN A 138 -7.94 4.55 -13.74
CA ASN A 138 -9.40 4.66 -13.91
C ASN A 138 -10.15 4.22 -12.65
N GLN A 139 -9.72 3.13 -12.00
CA GLN A 139 -10.30 2.68 -10.73
C GLN A 139 -10.09 3.72 -9.61
N LEU A 140 -8.90 4.32 -9.51
CA LEU A 140 -8.62 5.44 -8.60
C LEU A 140 -9.43 6.70 -8.93
N PHE A 141 -9.67 6.99 -10.21
CA PHE A 141 -10.53 8.10 -10.62
C PHE A 141 -12.01 7.85 -10.24
N ASN A 142 -12.52 6.66 -10.50
CA ASN A 142 -13.88 6.24 -10.14
C ASN A 142 -14.08 6.18 -8.61
N SER A 143 -13.07 5.72 -7.87
CA SER A 143 -13.04 5.76 -6.39
C SER A 143 -13.09 7.20 -5.87
N ARG A 144 -12.24 8.11 -6.37
CA ARG A 144 -12.27 9.53 -6.00
C ARG A 144 -13.58 10.23 -6.38
N ARG A 145 -14.21 9.81 -7.49
CA ARG A 145 -15.53 10.29 -7.89
C ARG A 145 -16.61 9.81 -6.92
N SER A 146 -16.58 8.52 -6.54
CA SER A 146 -17.50 7.97 -5.53
C SER A 146 -17.32 8.63 -4.17
N GLU A 147 -16.07 8.91 -3.75
CA GLU A 147 -15.78 9.73 -2.56
C GLU A 147 -16.34 11.15 -2.68
N ALA A 148 -16.23 11.80 -3.85
CA ALA A 148 -16.77 13.13 -4.06
C ALA A 148 -18.31 13.14 -4.00
N GLU A 149 -18.97 12.14 -4.59
CA GLU A 149 -20.42 11.95 -4.55
C GLU A 149 -20.91 11.59 -3.13
N ALA A 150 -20.12 10.83 -2.35
CA ALA A 150 -20.37 10.59 -0.93
C ALA A 150 -20.18 11.84 -0.06
N ARG A 151 -19.15 12.66 -0.34
CA ARG A 151 -18.90 13.94 0.36
C ARG A 151 -20.01 14.95 0.07
N THR A 152 -20.47 15.10 -1.18
CA THR A 152 -21.58 16.02 -1.50
C THR A 152 -22.90 15.55 -0.89
N LYS A 153 -23.14 14.23 -0.79
CA LYS A 153 -24.28 13.67 -0.04
C LYS A 153 -24.17 13.96 1.46
N HIS A 154 -23.03 13.70 2.09
CA HIS A 154 -22.79 14.04 3.50
C HIS A 154 -22.93 15.54 3.77
N ASP A 155 -22.41 16.41 2.89
CA ASP A 155 -22.56 17.86 3.03
C ASP A 155 -23.97 18.35 2.69
N GLN A 156 -24.81 17.55 2.02
CA GLN A 156 -26.25 17.79 1.90
C GLN A 156 -26.97 17.38 3.20
N GLU A 157 -26.77 16.16 3.69
CA GLU A 157 -27.31 15.67 4.97
C GLU A 157 -26.94 16.58 6.15
N LYS A 158 -25.71 17.10 6.16
CA LYS A 158 -25.23 18.11 7.12
C LYS A 158 -25.90 19.48 6.95
N ARG A 159 -26.22 19.91 5.72
CA ARG A 159 -27.00 21.14 5.48
C ARG A 159 -28.45 20.97 5.94
N ASP A 160 -29.05 19.82 5.65
CA ASP A 160 -30.42 19.48 6.05
C ASP A 160 -30.54 19.44 7.58
N LEU A 161 -29.60 18.77 8.25
CA LEU A 161 -29.46 18.77 9.72
C LEU A 161 -29.24 20.18 10.30
N VAL A 162 -28.47 21.05 9.63
CA VAL A 162 -28.30 22.45 10.04
C VAL A 162 -29.59 23.26 9.84
N THR A 163 -30.41 22.99 8.83
CA THR A 163 -31.73 23.61 8.71
C THR A 163 -32.71 23.13 9.79
N ASP A 164 -32.73 21.83 10.12
CA ASP A 164 -33.60 21.33 11.20
C ASP A 164 -33.12 21.79 12.60
N LEU A 165 -31.81 21.87 12.86
CA LEU A 165 -31.26 22.49 14.07
C LEU A 165 -31.62 23.99 14.16
N ASN A 166 -31.56 24.73 13.05
CA ASN A 166 -31.98 26.14 13.03
C ASN A 166 -33.50 26.29 13.22
N LYS A 167 -34.32 25.37 12.71
CA LYS A 167 -35.78 25.32 12.88
C LYS A 167 -36.17 24.94 14.30
N GLN A 168 -35.46 24.01 14.94
CA GLN A 168 -35.59 23.69 16.36
C GLN A 168 -35.17 24.87 17.24
N ARG A 169 -34.02 25.50 16.94
CA ARG A 169 -33.59 26.76 17.57
C ARG A 169 -34.63 27.87 17.40
N LEU A 170 -35.27 28.01 16.23
CA LEU A 170 -36.32 28.99 16.00
C LEU A 170 -37.60 28.67 16.81
N LYS A 171 -37.92 27.38 17.02
CA LYS A 171 -39.01 26.94 17.90
C LYS A 171 -38.72 27.32 19.36
N SER A 172 -37.54 26.96 19.87
CA SER A 172 -37.13 27.31 21.23
C SER A 172 -36.94 28.81 21.44
N GLN A 173 -36.55 29.56 20.41
CA GLN A 173 -36.55 31.03 20.43
C GLN A 173 -37.97 31.58 20.59
N ARG A 174 -38.96 31.04 19.86
CA ARG A 174 -40.38 31.42 20.03
C ARG A 174 -40.92 31.05 21.41
N GLU A 175 -40.60 29.87 21.93
CA GLU A 175 -40.97 29.44 23.29
C GLU A 175 -40.34 30.36 24.37
N LEU A 176 -39.09 30.80 24.14
CA LEU A 176 -38.37 31.73 25.00
C LEU A 176 -38.90 33.17 24.89
N ASP A 177 -39.35 33.61 23.71
CA ASP A 177 -39.96 34.92 23.52
C ASP A 177 -41.43 34.96 23.98
N GLU A 178 -42.17 33.84 23.89
CA GLU A 178 -43.47 33.67 24.56
C GLU A 178 -43.35 33.73 26.09
N THR A 179 -42.34 33.09 26.66
CA THR A 179 -42.11 33.15 28.11
C THR A 179 -41.63 34.54 28.55
N LYS A 180 -40.84 35.26 27.74
CA LYS A 180 -40.61 36.72 27.94
C LYS A 180 -41.90 37.54 27.85
N ILE A 181 -42.83 37.24 26.94
CA ILE A 181 -44.12 37.94 26.85
C ILE A 181 -44.97 37.68 28.09
N LYS A 182 -45.07 36.43 28.54
CA LYS A 182 -45.77 36.03 29.77
C LYS A 182 -45.14 36.69 31.01
N HIS A 183 -43.82 36.66 31.14
CA HIS A 183 -43.09 37.36 32.21
C HIS A 183 -43.23 38.89 32.10
N GLY A 184 -43.23 39.46 30.90
CA GLY A 184 -43.47 40.89 30.65
C GLY A 184 -44.92 41.34 30.82
N GLN A 185 -45.88 40.41 30.93
CA GLN A 185 -47.23 40.65 31.42
C GLN A 185 -47.26 40.57 32.95
N GLU A 186 -46.53 39.63 33.55
CA GLU A 186 -46.39 39.50 35.02
C GLU A 186 -45.69 40.74 35.64
N CYS A 187 -44.58 41.19 35.05
CA CYS A 187 -43.90 42.44 35.38
C CYS A 187 -44.65 43.71 34.95
N ARG A 188 -45.79 43.58 34.25
CA ARG A 188 -46.77 44.68 34.10
C ARG A 188 -47.77 44.63 35.24
N ARG A 189 -48.43 43.50 35.50
CA ARG A 189 -49.32 43.29 36.67
C ARG A 189 -48.67 43.64 38.01
N LEU A 190 -47.37 43.42 38.16
CA LEU A 190 -46.61 43.84 39.34
C LEU A 190 -46.37 45.36 39.36
N ARG A 191 -46.05 45.99 38.22
CA ARG A 191 -46.01 47.46 38.13
C ARG A 191 -47.37 48.08 38.38
N ASP A 192 -48.44 47.60 37.76
CA ASP A 192 -49.81 48.08 37.96
C ASP A 192 -50.22 48.00 39.46
N ARG A 193 -49.78 46.97 40.18
CA ARG A 193 -49.92 46.87 41.65
C ARG A 193 -49.08 47.92 42.38
N HIS A 194 -47.80 48.03 42.08
CA HIS A 194 -46.89 48.99 42.72
C HIS A 194 -47.28 50.45 42.43
N ASP A 195 -47.71 50.77 41.22
CA ASP A 195 -48.19 52.09 40.79
C ASP A 195 -49.52 52.43 41.48
N LYS A 196 -50.40 51.45 41.72
CA LYS A 196 -51.56 51.63 42.60
C LYS A 196 -51.13 51.93 44.04
N THR A 197 -50.20 51.16 44.60
CA THR A 197 -49.63 51.43 45.94
C THR A 197 -48.94 52.80 46.02
N ILE A 198 -48.27 53.25 44.96
CA ILE A 198 -47.69 54.60 44.85
C ILE A 198 -48.79 55.65 44.73
N GLN A 199 -49.89 55.37 44.03
CA GLN A 199 -51.05 56.26 43.95
C GLN A 199 -51.75 56.41 45.32
N ASP A 200 -51.85 55.33 46.09
CA ASP A 200 -52.42 55.34 47.44
C ASP A 200 -51.49 56.06 48.44
N HIS A 201 -50.18 55.81 48.43
CA HIS A 201 -49.22 56.64 49.19
C HIS A 201 -49.22 58.11 48.73
N ARG A 202 -49.46 58.41 47.44
CA ARG A 202 -49.63 59.78 46.95
C ARG A 202 -50.93 60.43 47.44
N ARG A 203 -51.97 59.66 47.75
CA ARG A 203 -53.17 60.17 48.44
C ARG A 203 -52.84 60.50 49.90
N GLU A 204 -52.19 59.60 50.62
CA GLU A 204 -51.71 59.90 52.00
C GLU A 204 -50.80 61.14 52.04
N ILE A 205 -49.80 61.23 51.16
CA ILE A 205 -48.92 62.41 51.05
C ILE A 205 -49.72 63.67 50.67
N SER A 206 -50.76 63.55 49.82
CA SER A 206 -51.66 64.67 49.50
C SER A 206 -52.47 65.12 50.72
N ASP A 207 -52.97 64.20 51.53
CA ASP A 207 -53.76 64.51 52.73
C ASP A 207 -52.91 64.99 53.92
N ILE A 208 -51.67 64.49 54.04
CA ILE A 208 -50.62 65.04 54.92
C ILE A 208 -50.27 66.46 54.46
N ASN A 209 -50.07 66.70 53.17
CA ASN A 209 -49.78 68.04 52.64
C ASN A 209 -50.97 68.98 52.78
N LYS A 210 -52.23 68.51 52.73
CA LYS A 210 -53.42 69.32 53.06
C LYS A 210 -53.44 69.71 54.54
N LYS A 211 -53.13 68.78 55.46
CA LYS A 211 -52.96 69.11 56.88
C LYS A 211 -51.86 70.14 57.07
N HIS A 212 -50.66 69.89 56.53
CA HIS A 212 -49.54 70.83 56.62
C HIS A 212 -49.86 72.21 56.01
N ALA A 213 -50.60 72.27 54.90
CA ALA A 213 -51.08 73.53 54.33
C ALA A 213 -52.17 74.23 55.16
N GLN A 214 -52.99 73.46 55.90
CA GLN A 214 -53.93 73.99 56.89
C GLN A 214 -53.16 74.57 58.09
N ASP A 215 -52.17 73.84 58.61
CA ASP A 215 -51.32 74.27 59.72
C ASP A 215 -50.50 75.52 59.36
N MET A 216 -49.91 75.55 58.16
CA MET A 216 -49.22 76.72 57.62
C MET A 216 -50.16 77.91 57.41
N ARG A 217 -51.44 77.72 57.05
CA ARG A 217 -52.43 78.81 57.01
C ARG A 217 -52.77 79.34 58.40
N ASN A 218 -52.91 78.46 59.39
CA ASN A 218 -53.15 78.87 60.77
C ASN A 218 -51.95 79.69 61.30
N TRP A 219 -50.72 79.30 60.93
CA TRP A 219 -49.49 80.04 61.23
C TRP A 219 -49.41 81.37 60.47
N GLN A 220 -49.78 81.40 59.20
CA GLN A 220 -49.85 82.60 58.36
C GLN A 220 -50.82 83.63 58.94
N ILE A 221 -52.02 83.22 59.38
CA ILE A 221 -53.00 84.11 60.02
C ILE A 221 -52.42 84.72 61.30
N SER A 222 -51.76 83.91 62.15
CA SER A 222 -51.08 84.39 63.36
C SER A 222 -49.93 85.37 63.08
N PHE A 223 -49.30 85.29 61.90
CA PHE A 223 -48.25 86.20 61.46
C PHE A 223 -48.83 87.48 60.85
N ASP A 224 -49.86 87.35 60.01
CA ASP A 224 -50.54 88.48 59.37
C ASP A 224 -51.24 89.37 60.42
N ASP A 225 -51.80 88.79 61.49
CA ASP A 225 -52.38 89.56 62.61
C ASP A 225 -51.32 90.39 63.37
N THR A 226 -50.10 89.86 63.56
CA THR A 226 -48.99 90.61 64.18
C THR A 226 -48.36 91.63 63.22
N GLN A 227 -48.40 91.39 61.91
CA GLN A 227 -47.96 92.36 60.90
C GLN A 227 -48.98 93.50 60.70
N ASN A 228 -50.28 93.21 60.80
CA ASN A 228 -51.37 94.19 60.68
C ASN A 228 -51.45 95.17 61.86
N ALA A 229 -50.93 94.80 63.04
CA ALA A 229 -50.74 95.74 64.14
C ALA A 229 -49.70 96.84 63.78
N ASN A 230 -48.49 96.42 63.37
CA ASN A 230 -47.39 97.33 62.99
C ASN A 230 -47.74 98.25 61.79
N ASN A 231 -48.55 97.77 60.84
CA ASN A 231 -48.90 98.56 59.66
C ASN A 231 -49.88 99.72 59.95
N ARG A 232 -50.64 99.68 61.06
CA ARG A 232 -51.54 100.78 61.44
C ARG A 232 -50.77 102.00 61.96
N GLU A 233 -49.76 101.76 62.79
CA GLU A 233 -48.87 102.80 63.33
C GLU A 233 -48.07 103.55 62.23
N ARG A 234 -47.70 102.84 61.15
CA ARG A 234 -47.02 103.42 59.98
C ARG A 234 -47.89 104.35 59.13
N ALA A 235 -49.21 104.15 59.10
CA ALA A 235 -50.11 104.90 58.22
C ALA A 235 -50.30 106.37 58.66
N GLU A 236 -50.33 106.63 59.97
CA GLU A 236 -50.55 107.99 60.51
C GLU A 236 -49.38 108.94 60.23
N LEU A 237 -48.14 108.42 60.20
CA LEU A 237 -46.93 109.20 59.94
C LEU A 237 -46.84 109.71 58.49
N GLN A 238 -47.25 108.90 57.50
CA GLN A 238 -47.10 109.27 56.08
C GLN A 238 -48.10 110.35 55.62
N SER A 239 -49.24 110.50 56.29
CA SER A 239 -50.27 111.51 55.98
C SER A 239 -49.83 112.97 56.23
N LYS A 240 -48.79 113.19 57.04
CA LYS A 240 -48.20 114.53 57.25
C LYS A 240 -47.22 114.92 56.13
N HIS A 241 -46.33 114.01 55.73
CA HIS A 241 -45.20 114.32 54.84
C HIS A 241 -45.61 114.59 53.37
N GLY A 242 -46.77 114.07 52.93
CA GLY A 242 -47.32 114.28 51.57
C GLY A 242 -47.78 115.71 51.23
N ARG A 243 -47.55 116.69 52.12
CA ARG A 243 -47.78 118.12 51.86
C ARG A 243 -46.49 118.89 51.51
N GLU A 244 -45.36 118.55 52.12
CA GLU A 244 -44.08 119.26 51.95
C GLU A 244 -43.43 119.01 50.57
N ILE A 245 -43.57 117.78 50.05
CA ILE A 245 -42.97 117.36 48.77
C ILE A 245 -43.44 118.20 47.57
N ARG A 246 -44.65 118.78 47.62
CA ARG A 246 -45.20 119.60 46.51
C ARG A 246 -44.55 120.97 46.37
N GLU A 247 -43.88 121.47 47.41
CA GLU A 247 -43.19 122.77 47.35
C GLU A 247 -41.73 122.62 46.86
N LEU A 248 -41.12 121.44 47.08
CA LEU A 248 -39.75 121.14 46.65
C LEU A 248 -39.60 121.05 45.13
N ASN A 249 -40.56 120.44 44.43
CA ASN A 249 -40.51 120.22 42.98
C ASN A 249 -40.43 121.53 42.16
N ARG A 250 -40.93 122.66 42.69
CA ARG A 250 -40.84 123.97 42.03
C ARG A 250 -39.41 124.53 41.99
N LYS A 251 -38.50 124.05 42.85
CA LYS A 251 -37.07 124.43 42.84
C LYS A 251 -36.21 123.50 41.99
N HIS A 252 -36.65 122.26 41.75
CA HIS A 252 -35.89 121.28 40.96
C HIS A 252 -35.77 121.67 39.48
N GLN A 253 -36.78 122.35 38.94
CA GLN A 253 -36.91 122.68 37.52
C GLN A 253 -35.90 123.73 37.00
N GLN A 254 -35.19 124.44 37.89
CA GLN A 254 -34.07 125.32 37.51
C GLN A 254 -32.72 124.59 37.46
N VAL A 255 -32.59 123.41 38.08
CA VAL A 255 -31.34 122.62 38.10
C VAL A 255 -31.23 121.69 36.89
N THR A 256 -32.35 121.36 36.25
CA THR A 256 -32.40 120.48 35.07
C THR A 256 -31.77 121.06 33.81
N GLU A 257 -31.65 122.38 33.69
CA GLU A 257 -31.10 123.04 32.50
C GLU A 257 -29.55 123.04 32.52
N GLU A 258 -28.93 123.24 33.69
CA GLU A 258 -27.47 123.13 33.88
C GLU A 258 -26.94 121.69 33.71
N ALA A 259 -27.80 120.69 34.00
CA ALA A 259 -27.46 119.28 33.82
C ALA A 259 -27.32 118.88 32.34
N ALA A 260 -28.08 119.52 31.44
CA ALA A 260 -28.08 119.18 30.01
C ALA A 260 -26.75 119.52 29.31
N GLN A 261 -26.07 120.60 29.72
CA GLN A 261 -24.78 120.99 29.16
C GLN A 261 -23.64 120.06 29.59
N ASN A 262 -23.66 119.56 30.82
CA ASN A 262 -22.65 118.59 31.30
C ASN A 262 -22.76 117.22 30.60
N ALA A 263 -23.96 116.79 30.20
CA ALA A 263 -24.16 115.50 29.54
C ALA A 263 -23.42 115.41 28.18
N ALA A 264 -23.37 116.50 27.41
CA ALA A 264 -22.75 116.52 26.09
C ALA A 264 -21.22 116.30 26.12
N ASP A 265 -20.52 116.88 27.09
CA ASP A 265 -19.07 116.71 27.22
C ASP A 265 -18.68 115.36 27.81
N VAL A 266 -19.53 114.73 28.62
CA VAL A 266 -19.33 113.35 29.09
C VAL A 266 -19.43 112.37 27.91
N GLU A 267 -20.44 112.49 27.05
CA GLU A 267 -20.59 111.58 25.90
C GLU A 267 -19.42 111.68 24.92
N LYS A 268 -18.87 112.90 24.75
CA LYS A 268 -17.70 113.15 23.90
C LYS A 268 -16.43 112.46 24.42
N ARG A 269 -16.24 112.39 25.75
CA ARG A 269 -15.12 111.65 26.38
C ARG A 269 -15.33 110.14 26.26
N TYR A 270 -16.52 109.65 26.57
CA TYR A 270 -16.86 108.23 26.48
C TYR A 270 -16.68 107.66 25.05
N ARG A 271 -17.05 108.44 24.02
CA ARG A 271 -16.83 108.10 22.59
C ARG A 271 -15.35 108.11 22.16
N ALA A 272 -14.43 108.66 22.96
CA ALA A 272 -12.99 108.59 22.74
C ALA A 272 -12.37 107.37 23.44
N GLU A 273 -12.69 107.16 24.72
CA GLU A 273 -12.25 105.99 25.50
C GLU A 273 -12.70 104.67 24.85
N MET A 274 -13.95 104.59 24.37
CA MET A 274 -14.47 103.44 23.64
C MET A 274 -13.78 103.17 22.28
N ARG A 275 -12.96 104.09 21.76
CA ARG A 275 -12.06 103.82 20.62
C ARG A 275 -10.72 103.27 21.11
N SER A 276 -10.15 103.88 22.14
CA SER A 276 -8.90 103.44 22.77
C SER A 276 -9.01 101.98 23.25
N VAL A 277 -10.04 101.65 24.03
CA VAL A 277 -10.28 100.30 24.56
C VAL A 277 -10.50 99.29 23.43
N LYS A 278 -11.19 99.65 22.34
CA LYS A 278 -11.37 98.77 21.18
C LYS A 278 -10.06 98.53 20.41
N GLN A 279 -9.19 99.54 20.32
CA GLN A 279 -7.88 99.40 19.68
C GLN A 279 -6.93 98.56 20.54
N GLU A 280 -6.91 98.79 21.84
CA GLU A 280 -6.13 97.99 22.82
C GLU A 280 -6.60 96.53 22.85
N HIS A 281 -7.91 96.28 22.91
CA HIS A 281 -8.48 94.93 22.83
C HIS A 281 -8.09 94.25 21.51
N ARG A 282 -8.13 94.97 20.37
CA ARG A 282 -7.72 94.41 19.08
C ARG A 282 -6.24 94.03 19.08
N LEU A 283 -5.36 94.86 19.63
CA LEU A 283 -3.93 94.54 19.75
C LEU A 283 -3.71 93.31 20.64
N LYS A 284 -4.32 93.26 21.83
CA LYS A 284 -4.26 92.09 22.74
C LYS A 284 -4.84 90.82 22.11
N THR A 285 -5.84 90.94 21.22
CA THR A 285 -6.40 89.80 20.48
C THR A 285 -5.43 89.26 19.43
N GLU A 286 -4.75 90.13 18.67
CA GLU A 286 -3.74 89.69 17.69
C GLU A 286 -2.45 89.17 18.36
N GLU A 287 -2.07 89.73 19.50
CA GLU A 287 -0.98 89.21 20.33
C GLU A 287 -1.31 87.82 20.90
N ALA A 288 -2.52 87.63 21.44
CA ALA A 288 -2.99 86.32 21.89
C ALA A 288 -3.05 85.28 20.76
N LYS A 289 -3.46 85.68 19.53
CA LYS A 289 -3.40 84.81 18.35
C LYS A 289 -1.97 84.40 17.98
N ARG A 290 -1.01 85.33 17.98
CA ARG A 290 0.40 85.02 17.71
C ARG A 290 0.94 84.04 18.75
N ASN A 291 0.72 84.30 20.03
CA ASN A 291 1.12 83.41 21.12
C ASN A 291 0.47 82.03 21.02
N ALA A 292 -0.78 81.93 20.55
CA ALA A 292 -1.45 80.66 20.31
C ALA A 292 -0.87 79.90 19.10
N ILE A 293 -0.54 80.60 18.00
CA ILE A 293 0.11 80.01 16.82
C ILE A 293 1.52 79.53 17.18
N ASP A 294 2.30 80.31 17.92
CA ASP A 294 3.64 79.91 18.35
C ASP A 294 3.62 78.75 19.36
N ALA A 295 2.58 78.67 20.21
CA ALA A 295 2.35 77.50 21.06
C ALA A 295 1.95 76.25 20.24
N GLN A 296 1.09 76.40 19.24
CA GLN A 296 0.73 75.30 18.32
C GLN A 296 1.96 74.79 17.55
N ASN A 297 2.76 75.70 16.98
CA ASN A 297 3.99 75.35 16.24
C ASN A 297 4.99 74.58 17.12
N ARG A 298 5.11 74.93 18.41
CA ARG A 298 5.95 74.20 19.38
C ARG A 298 5.41 72.79 19.65
N LEU A 299 4.10 72.66 19.88
CA LEU A 299 3.45 71.36 20.12
C LEU A 299 3.52 70.45 18.89
N GLU A 300 3.39 71.00 17.67
CA GLU A 300 3.55 70.23 16.44
C GLU A 300 5.01 69.75 16.25
N ALA A 301 6.00 70.58 16.53
CA ALA A 301 7.40 70.18 16.54
C ALA A 301 7.71 69.08 17.59
N GLU A 302 7.13 69.19 18.79
CA GLU A 302 7.26 68.18 19.84
C GLU A 302 6.59 66.85 19.44
N ILE A 303 5.39 66.89 18.85
CA ILE A 303 4.69 65.71 18.32
C ILE A 303 5.50 65.03 17.20
N ILE A 304 6.15 65.80 16.33
CA ILE A 304 7.04 65.26 15.29
C ILE A 304 8.25 64.56 15.93
N GLY A 305 8.91 65.20 16.90
CA GLY A 305 10.05 64.61 17.62
C GLY A 305 9.69 63.34 18.40
N LEU A 306 8.52 63.30 19.05
CA LEU A 306 8.01 62.11 19.74
C LEU A 306 7.67 60.98 18.78
N ARG A 307 7.06 61.29 17.62
CA ARG A 307 6.79 60.29 16.56
C ARG A 307 8.08 59.70 16.00
N GLN A 308 9.12 60.51 15.79
CA GLN A 308 10.42 60.02 15.32
C GLN A 308 11.05 59.07 16.35
N LYS A 309 11.14 59.48 17.62
CA LYS A 309 11.67 58.62 18.70
C LYS A 309 10.91 57.30 18.82
N HIS A 310 9.57 57.34 18.82
CA HIS A 310 8.75 56.13 18.85
C HIS A 310 9.02 55.23 17.63
N SER A 311 9.26 55.80 16.45
CA SER A 311 9.63 55.03 15.25
C SER A 311 11.00 54.34 15.42
N GLU A 312 12.00 55.06 15.94
CA GLU A 312 13.34 54.54 16.20
C GLU A 312 13.34 53.43 17.27
N GLU A 313 12.57 53.61 18.34
CA GLU A 313 12.33 52.59 19.37
C GLU A 313 11.59 51.36 18.80
N THR A 314 10.61 51.57 17.91
CA THR A 314 9.87 50.48 17.26
C THR A 314 10.77 49.65 16.34
N GLU A 315 11.64 50.27 15.54
CA GLU A 315 12.60 49.54 14.72
C GLU A 315 13.67 48.83 15.58
N MET A 316 14.11 49.43 16.68
CA MET A 316 15.03 48.76 17.62
C MET A 316 14.38 47.53 18.28
N GLN A 317 13.09 47.58 18.63
CA GLN A 317 12.36 46.42 19.15
C GLN A 317 12.18 45.34 18.07
N LYS A 318 11.82 45.71 16.83
CA LYS A 318 11.76 44.76 15.70
C LYS A 318 13.09 44.06 15.46
N TYR A 319 14.21 44.79 15.50
CA TYR A 319 15.55 44.23 15.33
C TYR A 319 15.83 43.18 16.41
N LYS A 320 15.69 43.55 17.70
CA LYS A 320 15.90 42.62 18.83
C LYS A 320 15.00 41.39 18.74
N HIS A 321 13.72 41.57 18.41
CA HIS A 321 12.80 40.44 18.26
C HIS A 321 13.17 39.53 17.07
N SER A 322 13.68 40.09 15.96
CA SER A 322 14.17 39.29 14.83
C SER A 322 15.41 38.47 15.19
N GLU A 323 16.30 39.02 16.01
CA GLU A 323 17.48 38.34 16.55
C GLU A 323 17.10 37.24 17.54
N GLU A 324 16.16 37.48 18.45
CA GLU A 324 15.58 36.48 19.35
C GLU A 324 14.93 35.32 18.58
N VAL A 325 14.11 35.62 17.57
CA VAL A 325 13.45 34.59 16.73
C VAL A 325 14.46 33.77 15.95
N LEU A 326 15.54 34.37 15.44
CA LEU A 326 16.60 33.65 14.73
C LEU A 326 17.38 32.73 15.68
N ASN A 327 17.75 33.23 16.87
CA ASN A 327 18.40 32.44 17.92
C ASN A 327 17.52 31.26 18.42
N LEU A 328 16.21 31.48 18.55
CA LEU A 328 15.27 30.41 18.94
C LEU A 328 15.11 29.35 17.84
N ARG A 329 15.06 29.76 16.56
CA ARG A 329 15.04 28.82 15.42
C ARG A 329 16.30 27.95 15.39
N GLN A 330 17.49 28.56 15.56
CA GLN A 330 18.76 27.81 15.55
C GLN A 330 18.83 26.80 16.71
N LYS A 331 18.34 27.15 17.90
CA LYS A 331 18.23 26.21 19.04
C LYS A 331 17.25 25.07 18.76
N HIS A 332 16.09 25.35 18.16
CA HIS A 332 15.13 24.32 17.78
C HIS A 332 15.71 23.35 16.73
N GLU A 333 16.39 23.87 15.71
CA GLU A 333 17.05 23.06 14.67
C GLU A 333 18.15 22.15 15.26
N GLN A 334 18.94 22.66 16.20
CA GLN A 334 19.93 21.85 16.95
C GLN A 334 19.27 20.75 17.80
N GLN A 335 18.17 21.04 18.49
CA GLN A 335 17.41 20.05 19.26
C GLN A 335 16.78 18.98 18.35
N GLU A 336 16.20 19.39 17.22
CA GLU A 336 15.60 18.49 16.24
C GLU A 336 16.66 17.58 15.59
N ALA A 337 17.87 18.09 15.35
CA ALA A 337 19.00 17.30 14.88
C ALA A 337 19.47 16.26 15.93
N SER A 338 19.57 16.65 17.22
CA SER A 338 19.93 15.72 18.31
C SER A 338 18.92 14.59 18.43
N LEU A 339 17.62 14.91 18.51
CA LEU A 339 16.54 13.92 18.63
C LEU A 339 16.48 12.97 17.43
N LYS A 340 16.76 13.45 16.20
CA LYS A 340 16.89 12.60 15.01
C LYS A 340 18.08 11.65 15.09
N ALA A 341 19.23 12.10 15.60
CA ALA A 341 20.41 11.26 15.79
C ALA A 341 20.19 10.19 16.87
N GLU A 342 19.59 10.57 18.01
CA GLU A 342 19.21 9.65 19.10
C GLU A 342 18.22 8.58 18.61
N HIS A 343 17.16 8.98 17.91
CA HIS A 343 16.17 8.05 17.36
C HIS A 343 16.78 7.11 16.31
N ALA A 344 17.72 7.59 15.48
CA ALA A 344 18.45 6.74 14.54
C ALA A 344 19.34 5.71 15.27
N ALA A 345 20.03 6.12 16.35
CA ALA A 345 20.86 5.23 17.15
C ALA A 345 20.02 4.13 17.84
N VAL A 346 18.90 4.50 18.47
CA VAL A 346 17.96 3.54 19.10
C VAL A 346 17.39 2.57 18.07
N LYS A 347 16.97 3.05 16.89
CA LYS A 347 16.46 2.20 15.80
C LYS A 347 17.51 1.18 15.34
N ASN A 348 18.76 1.62 15.14
CA ASN A 348 19.84 0.74 14.72
C ASN A 348 20.19 -0.30 15.80
N HIS A 349 20.13 0.08 17.08
CA HIS A 349 20.32 -0.84 18.20
C HIS A 349 19.26 -1.95 18.23
N LEU A 350 17.98 -1.58 18.15
CA LEU A 350 16.86 -2.52 18.11
C LEU A 350 16.92 -3.46 16.89
N GLN A 351 17.25 -2.94 15.70
CA GLN A 351 17.42 -3.76 14.49
C GLN A 351 18.60 -4.72 14.56
N ASN A 352 19.62 -4.45 15.39
CA ASN A 352 20.71 -5.39 15.62
C ASN A 352 20.34 -6.43 16.67
N GLN A 353 19.67 -6.06 17.76
CA GLN A 353 19.10 -7.00 18.72
C GLN A 353 18.12 -7.99 18.07
N GLU A 354 17.26 -7.51 17.15
CA GLU A 354 16.34 -8.35 16.38
C GLU A 354 17.09 -9.38 15.53
N LYS A 355 18.16 -8.99 14.83
CA LYS A 355 19.00 -9.90 14.05
C LYS A 355 19.71 -10.93 14.91
N GLU A 356 20.26 -10.53 16.06
CA GLU A 356 20.94 -11.43 17.00
C GLU A 356 19.96 -12.43 17.63
N LEU A 357 18.79 -11.97 18.05
CA LEU A 357 17.74 -12.81 18.63
C LEU A 357 17.17 -13.79 17.59
N ASN A 358 16.90 -13.33 16.36
CA ASN A 358 16.47 -14.21 15.27
C ASN A 358 17.55 -15.25 14.91
N LYS A 359 18.84 -14.86 14.88
CA LYS A 359 19.96 -15.79 14.67
C LYS A 359 20.07 -16.83 15.79
N ALA A 360 19.89 -16.41 17.05
CA ALA A 360 19.92 -17.30 18.21
C ALA A 360 18.74 -18.28 18.23
N LEU A 361 17.53 -17.81 17.89
CA LEU A 361 16.36 -18.66 17.72
C LEU A 361 16.56 -19.68 16.58
N LEU A 362 16.98 -19.23 15.39
CA LEU A 362 17.28 -20.11 14.26
C LEU A 362 18.31 -21.19 14.63
N SER A 363 19.40 -20.84 15.31
CA SER A 363 20.43 -21.80 15.72
C SER A 363 19.90 -22.80 16.75
N ARG A 364 19.21 -22.34 17.81
CA ARG A 364 18.63 -23.20 18.84
C ARG A 364 17.60 -24.15 18.23
N ASP A 365 16.74 -23.62 17.39
CA ASP A 365 15.66 -24.38 16.77
C ASP A 365 16.23 -25.37 15.77
N ASP A 366 17.24 -25.03 14.97
CA ASP A 366 17.92 -26.01 14.11
C ASP A 366 18.63 -27.12 14.89
N ASP A 367 19.23 -26.85 16.06
CA ASP A 367 19.81 -27.92 16.89
C ASP A 367 18.73 -28.81 17.53
N VAL A 368 17.62 -28.22 18.02
CA VAL A 368 16.47 -28.97 18.57
C VAL A 368 15.74 -29.77 17.47
N TYR A 369 15.57 -29.20 16.27
CA TYR A 369 14.95 -29.88 15.13
C TYR A 369 15.89 -30.88 14.47
N ARG A 370 17.23 -30.69 14.52
CA ARG A 370 18.20 -31.72 14.16
C ARG A 370 18.09 -32.89 15.14
N ALA A 371 18.10 -32.63 16.44
CA ALA A 371 17.88 -33.66 17.46
C ALA A 371 16.54 -34.39 17.26
N ALA A 372 15.42 -33.67 17.06
CA ALA A 372 14.10 -34.26 16.86
C ALA A 372 13.97 -35.04 15.54
N MET A 373 14.42 -34.47 14.41
CA MET A 373 14.36 -35.14 13.10
C MET A 373 15.23 -36.39 13.07
N PHE A 374 16.44 -36.35 13.65
CA PHE A 374 17.34 -37.51 13.69
C PHE A 374 16.96 -38.53 14.76
N SER A 375 16.34 -38.15 15.88
CA SER A 375 15.88 -39.08 16.91
C SER A 375 14.99 -40.19 16.29
N THR A 376 15.45 -41.43 16.40
CA THR A 376 14.96 -42.56 15.58
C THR A 376 13.74 -43.27 16.17
N SER A 377 13.35 -42.92 17.39
CA SER A 377 12.48 -43.73 18.27
C SER A 377 10.98 -43.68 17.95
N GLY A 378 10.49 -42.67 17.22
CA GLY A 378 9.05 -42.48 16.96
C GLY A 378 8.57 -42.77 15.55
N LEU A 379 9.47 -43.03 14.59
CA LEU A 379 9.14 -42.98 13.16
C LEU A 379 8.90 -44.37 12.55
N PRO A 380 7.88 -44.55 11.69
CA PRO A 380 7.72 -45.76 10.88
C PRO A 380 8.87 -45.92 9.88
N ARG A 381 9.92 -46.65 10.28
CA ARG A 381 10.96 -47.14 9.37
C ARG A 381 10.43 -48.37 8.63
N MET A 382 9.98 -48.19 7.39
CA MET A 382 9.82 -49.31 6.45
C MET A 382 11.12 -49.45 5.67
N THR A 383 11.63 -50.68 5.58
CA THR A 383 12.74 -51.02 4.70
C THR A 383 12.27 -51.04 3.24
N ASP A 384 13.19 -50.93 2.29
CA ASP A 384 12.86 -51.03 0.86
C ASP A 384 12.15 -52.34 0.50
N ALA A 385 12.46 -53.45 1.18
CA ALA A 385 11.74 -54.70 1.02
C ALA A 385 10.24 -54.55 1.39
N LYS A 386 9.92 -53.83 2.48
CA LYS A 386 8.55 -53.57 2.91
C LYS A 386 7.84 -52.56 2.01
N LEU A 387 8.55 -51.57 1.47
CA LEU A 387 8.02 -50.65 0.46
C LEU A 387 7.63 -51.40 -0.82
N LYS A 388 8.52 -52.25 -1.34
CA LYS A 388 8.26 -53.11 -2.51
C LYS A 388 7.08 -54.06 -2.27
N GLU A 389 6.99 -54.67 -1.09
CA GLU A 389 5.86 -55.53 -0.69
C GLU A 389 4.53 -54.76 -0.67
N ARG A 390 4.47 -53.60 -0.03
CA ARG A 390 3.25 -52.76 0.01
C ARG A 390 2.86 -52.23 -1.37
N PHE A 391 3.82 -51.94 -2.24
CA PHE A 391 3.54 -51.52 -3.61
C PHE A 391 3.02 -52.69 -4.46
N LEU A 392 3.53 -53.91 -4.24
CA LEU A 392 3.02 -55.13 -4.86
C LEU A 392 1.56 -55.43 -4.48
N GLU A 393 1.09 -55.06 -3.27
CA GLU A 393 -0.34 -55.12 -2.94
C GLU A 393 -1.20 -54.27 -3.90
N ILE A 394 -0.74 -53.07 -4.24
CA ILE A 394 -1.45 -52.14 -5.13
C ILE A 394 -1.44 -52.70 -6.56
N GLU A 395 -0.27 -53.11 -7.03
CA GLU A 395 -0.08 -53.72 -8.34
C GLU A 395 -0.93 -54.98 -8.54
N THR A 396 -1.07 -55.82 -7.50
CA THR A 396 -1.90 -57.03 -7.56
C THR A 396 -3.37 -56.68 -7.82
N LEU A 397 -3.93 -55.71 -7.09
CA LEU A 397 -5.31 -55.23 -7.28
C LEU A 397 -5.52 -54.61 -8.69
N ILE A 398 -4.54 -53.87 -9.20
CA ILE A 398 -4.61 -53.29 -10.55
C ILE A 398 -4.51 -54.38 -11.61
N ASN A 399 -3.65 -55.38 -11.40
CA ASN A 399 -3.45 -56.52 -12.28
C ASN A 399 -4.70 -57.43 -12.36
N GLU A 400 -5.44 -57.58 -11.25
CA GLU A 400 -6.75 -58.23 -11.18
C GLU A 400 -7.79 -57.45 -12.01
N ILE A 401 -8.01 -56.16 -11.71
CA ILE A 401 -8.97 -55.29 -12.41
C ILE A 401 -8.61 -55.13 -13.91
N SER A 402 -7.33 -55.09 -14.26
CA SER A 402 -6.88 -55.00 -15.65
C SER A 402 -7.10 -56.31 -16.43
N GLY A 403 -7.40 -57.42 -15.76
CA GLY A 403 -7.68 -58.72 -16.37
C GLY A 403 -9.09 -58.85 -16.97
N LEU A 404 -9.96 -57.85 -16.78
CA LEU A 404 -11.39 -57.91 -17.11
C LEU A 404 -11.70 -58.02 -18.61
N SER A 405 -12.85 -58.64 -18.89
CA SER A 405 -13.40 -58.75 -20.25
C SER A 405 -13.88 -57.40 -20.75
N TRP A 406 -13.36 -57.00 -21.91
CA TRP A 406 -13.76 -55.76 -22.58
C TRP A 406 -15.14 -55.88 -23.23
N LYS A 407 -15.90 -54.78 -23.24
CA LYS A 407 -17.15 -54.66 -23.99
C LYS A 407 -16.90 -54.68 -25.49
N ALA A 408 -17.83 -55.26 -26.27
CA ALA A 408 -17.73 -55.32 -27.73
C ALA A 408 -18.05 -53.97 -28.41
N ASP A 409 -18.83 -53.11 -27.75
CA ASP A 409 -19.36 -51.85 -28.28
C ASP A 409 -18.62 -50.59 -27.78
N GLN A 410 -17.49 -50.76 -27.07
CA GLN A 410 -16.72 -49.65 -26.53
C GLN A 410 -16.20 -48.70 -27.62
N ARG A 411 -16.33 -47.39 -27.36
CA ARG A 411 -16.10 -46.34 -28.36
C ARG A 411 -14.71 -45.70 -28.31
N LEU A 412 -13.97 -45.90 -27.22
CA LEU A 412 -12.72 -45.19 -26.94
C LEU A 412 -11.51 -45.78 -27.67
N PHE A 413 -11.50 -47.11 -27.91
CA PHE A 413 -10.42 -47.81 -28.62
C PHE A 413 -11.01 -48.86 -29.57
N PRO A 414 -11.69 -48.47 -30.67
CA PRO A 414 -12.42 -49.40 -31.54
C PRO A 414 -11.60 -50.64 -31.92
N GLU A 415 -12.23 -51.81 -31.96
CA GLU A 415 -11.51 -53.10 -32.06
C GLU A 415 -10.55 -53.16 -33.26
N ARG A 416 -10.94 -52.61 -34.41
CA ARG A 416 -10.08 -52.48 -35.60
C ARG A 416 -8.78 -51.70 -35.37
N SER A 417 -8.77 -50.75 -34.44
CA SER A 417 -7.55 -50.02 -34.05
C SER A 417 -6.69 -50.90 -33.15
N LEU A 418 -7.28 -51.62 -32.19
CA LEU A 418 -6.55 -52.56 -31.35
C LEU A 418 -5.95 -53.72 -32.17
N GLU A 419 -6.66 -54.21 -33.18
CA GLU A 419 -6.18 -55.23 -34.13
C GLU A 419 -4.91 -54.78 -34.85
N ARG A 420 -4.81 -53.52 -35.31
CA ARG A 420 -3.60 -52.99 -35.98
C ARG A 420 -2.34 -53.13 -35.10
N HIS A 421 -2.41 -52.66 -33.85
CA HIS A 421 -1.26 -52.72 -32.94
C HIS A 421 -1.07 -54.12 -32.31
N SER A 422 -2.01 -55.05 -32.49
CA SER A 422 -1.90 -56.43 -31.99
C SER A 422 -0.88 -57.30 -32.75
N ALA A 423 -0.36 -56.83 -33.90
CA ALA A 423 0.62 -57.56 -34.70
C ALA A 423 1.91 -57.95 -33.94
N LYS A 424 2.30 -57.17 -32.91
CA LYS A 424 3.43 -57.49 -32.01
C LYS A 424 3.00 -58.12 -30.67
N HIS A 425 1.73 -57.98 -30.28
CA HIS A 425 1.26 -58.27 -28.92
C HIS A 425 -0.17 -58.83 -28.94
N SER A 426 -0.40 -59.96 -28.27
CA SER A 426 -1.75 -60.56 -28.24
C SER A 426 -2.80 -59.56 -27.75
N LEU A 427 -3.96 -59.54 -28.41
CA LEU A 427 -5.05 -58.58 -28.13
C LEU A 427 -5.45 -58.55 -26.64
N ARG A 428 -5.33 -59.68 -25.94
CA ARG A 428 -5.52 -59.80 -24.49
C ARG A 428 -4.45 -59.06 -23.68
N ARG A 429 -3.16 -59.14 -24.04
CA ARG A 429 -2.09 -58.36 -23.38
C ARG A 429 -2.27 -56.87 -23.65
N LEU A 430 -2.63 -56.49 -24.89
CA LEU A 430 -2.89 -55.10 -25.26
C LEU A 430 -4.06 -54.50 -24.44
N LYS A 431 -5.24 -55.14 -24.47
CA LYS A 431 -6.42 -54.70 -23.69
C LYS A 431 -6.13 -54.59 -22.19
N LYS A 432 -5.34 -55.51 -21.63
CA LYS A 432 -4.87 -55.44 -20.23
C LYS A 432 -3.91 -54.27 -19.98
N ALA A 433 -2.93 -54.05 -20.85
CA ALA A 433 -1.95 -52.96 -20.72
C ALA A 433 -2.62 -51.57 -20.78
N ILE A 434 -3.60 -51.39 -21.66
CA ILE A 434 -4.41 -50.16 -21.74
C ILE A 434 -5.16 -49.92 -20.43
N LEU A 435 -5.82 -50.94 -19.90
CA LEU A 435 -6.61 -50.81 -18.66
C LEU A 435 -5.71 -50.55 -17.44
N SER A 436 -4.50 -51.12 -17.40
CA SER A 436 -3.49 -50.82 -16.38
C SER A 436 -3.00 -49.37 -16.47
N ASP A 437 -2.64 -48.89 -17.67
CA ASP A 437 -2.18 -47.51 -17.89
C ASP A 437 -3.26 -46.48 -17.52
N VAL A 438 -4.52 -46.74 -17.89
CA VAL A 438 -5.69 -45.97 -17.45
C VAL A 438 -5.74 -45.86 -15.92
N ILE A 439 -5.68 -46.99 -15.22
CA ILE A 439 -5.80 -47.03 -13.75
C ILE A 439 -4.61 -46.33 -13.10
N TRP A 440 -3.39 -46.57 -13.55
CA TRP A 440 -2.19 -45.91 -13.03
C TRP A 440 -2.19 -44.40 -13.28
N CYS A 441 -2.65 -43.92 -14.44
CA CYS A 441 -2.78 -42.49 -14.72
C CYS A 441 -3.83 -41.82 -13.82
N ILE A 442 -4.98 -42.46 -13.58
CA ILE A 442 -6.01 -41.93 -12.66
C ILE A 442 -5.45 -41.89 -11.21
N LEU A 443 -4.79 -42.98 -10.77
CA LEU A 443 -4.13 -43.04 -9.46
C LEU A 443 -3.02 -41.99 -9.32
N ASN A 444 -2.23 -41.74 -10.37
CA ASN A 444 -1.22 -40.70 -10.39
C ASN A 444 -1.85 -39.31 -10.25
N ASN A 445 -2.87 -39.01 -11.07
CA ASN A 445 -3.50 -37.69 -11.12
C ASN A 445 -4.20 -37.31 -9.81
N HIS A 446 -4.81 -38.27 -9.10
CA HIS A 446 -5.46 -38.03 -7.79
C HIS A 446 -4.55 -38.23 -6.57
N VAL A 447 -3.52 -39.08 -6.67
CA VAL A 447 -2.77 -39.57 -5.50
C VAL A 447 -1.25 -39.55 -5.73
N LEU A 448 -0.72 -40.34 -6.66
CA LEU A 448 0.71 -40.69 -6.68
C LEU A 448 1.62 -39.58 -7.22
N ALA A 449 1.10 -38.58 -7.93
CA ALA A 449 1.90 -37.50 -8.50
C ALA A 449 2.62 -36.66 -7.45
N SER A 450 2.05 -36.48 -6.25
CA SER A 450 2.66 -35.73 -5.15
C SER A 450 2.23 -36.30 -3.80
N PRO A 451 2.98 -36.05 -2.71
CA PRO A 451 2.64 -36.61 -1.40
C PRO A 451 1.38 -35.96 -0.78
N PHE A 452 0.99 -34.78 -1.26
CA PHE A 452 -0.14 -34.01 -0.74
C PHE A 452 -1.44 -34.20 -1.52
N ARG A 453 -1.38 -34.65 -2.78
CA ARG A 453 -2.50 -34.54 -3.72
C ARG A 453 -3.76 -35.29 -3.28
N MET A 454 -3.60 -36.33 -2.46
CA MET A 454 -4.69 -37.05 -1.78
C MET A 454 -5.59 -36.17 -0.90
N PHE A 455 -5.18 -34.96 -0.50
CA PHE A 455 -5.96 -34.01 0.31
C PHE A 455 -6.78 -33.02 -0.55
N GLY A 456 -6.98 -33.30 -1.84
CA GLY A 456 -7.77 -32.48 -2.76
C GLY A 456 -7.17 -31.08 -2.96
N GLU A 457 -8.00 -30.04 -3.01
CA GLU A 457 -7.54 -28.65 -3.21
C GLU A 457 -6.61 -28.16 -2.09
N ALA A 458 -6.85 -28.56 -0.83
CA ALA A 458 -5.92 -28.28 0.27
C ALA A 458 -4.57 -28.99 0.05
N GLY A 459 -4.60 -30.19 -0.54
CA GLY A 459 -3.42 -30.90 -1.00
C GLY A 459 -2.62 -30.15 -2.07
N LYS A 460 -3.31 -29.63 -3.09
CA LYS A 460 -2.68 -28.82 -4.16
C LYS A 460 -2.07 -27.52 -3.64
N GLU A 461 -2.69 -26.86 -2.67
CA GLU A 461 -2.11 -25.65 -2.07
C GLU A 461 -0.85 -25.97 -1.24
N MET A 462 -0.84 -27.07 -0.47
CA MET A 462 0.38 -27.55 0.20
C MET A 462 1.47 -27.95 -0.80
N GLU A 463 1.10 -28.59 -1.91
CA GLU A 463 2.00 -28.94 -3.02
C GLU A 463 2.61 -27.69 -3.70
N ARG A 464 1.81 -26.65 -3.92
CA ARG A 464 2.26 -25.34 -4.43
C ARG A 464 3.27 -24.69 -3.47
N GLN A 465 2.95 -24.66 -2.17
CA GLN A 465 3.86 -24.16 -1.13
C GLN A 465 5.16 -24.97 -1.07
N TRP A 466 5.07 -26.31 -1.18
CA TRP A 466 6.25 -27.19 -1.20
C TRP A 466 7.19 -26.88 -2.37
N THR A 467 6.62 -26.59 -3.54
CA THR A 467 7.35 -26.27 -4.77
C THR A 467 8.01 -24.89 -4.67
N VAL A 468 7.26 -23.87 -4.22
CA VAL A 468 7.77 -22.49 -3.99
C VAL A 468 8.87 -22.45 -2.91
N ASN A 469 8.83 -23.35 -1.93
CA ASN A 469 9.89 -23.47 -0.90
C ASN A 469 11.16 -24.17 -1.40
N SER A 470 11.19 -24.67 -2.64
CA SER A 470 12.43 -25.07 -3.31
C SER A 470 12.94 -23.89 -4.14
N ALA A 471 14.19 -23.45 -3.88
CA ALA A 471 14.73 -22.17 -4.34
C ALA A 471 15.15 -22.14 -5.84
N ASP A 472 14.34 -22.74 -6.71
CA ASP A 472 14.55 -22.83 -8.15
C ASP A 472 13.48 -22.00 -8.91
N ASP A 473 13.58 -20.67 -8.79
CA ASP A 473 12.75 -19.68 -9.50
C ASP A 473 12.87 -19.78 -11.05
N SER A 474 13.71 -20.68 -11.59
CA SER A 474 13.94 -20.84 -13.03
C SER A 474 12.82 -21.58 -13.77
N THR A 475 11.85 -22.16 -13.05
CA THR A 475 10.85 -23.04 -13.65
C THR A 475 9.78 -22.27 -14.46
N SER A 476 9.69 -22.61 -15.74
CA SER A 476 8.80 -21.99 -16.74
C SER A 476 7.32 -22.06 -16.37
N PRO A 477 6.48 -21.12 -16.84
CA PRO A 477 5.04 -21.10 -16.55
C PRO A 477 4.35 -22.44 -16.85
N ASP A 478 3.38 -22.75 -15.99
CA ASP A 478 2.64 -24.01 -15.86
C ASP A 478 2.40 -24.78 -17.18
N THR A 479 3.11 -25.89 -17.35
CA THR A 479 2.91 -26.83 -18.47
C THR A 479 1.83 -27.88 -18.18
N GLY A 480 1.08 -27.76 -17.09
CA GLY A 480 0.07 -28.71 -16.63
C GLY A 480 0.65 -30.03 -16.09
N ARG A 481 1.98 -30.20 -16.10
CA ARG A 481 2.69 -31.37 -15.57
C ARG A 481 3.28 -31.01 -14.21
N TYR A 482 2.88 -31.75 -13.16
CA TYR A 482 3.51 -31.61 -11.86
C TYR A 482 5.00 -32.01 -11.94
N ARG A 483 5.87 -31.16 -11.41
CA ARG A 483 7.30 -31.39 -11.25
C ARG A 483 7.61 -31.44 -9.76
N TRP A 484 8.25 -32.51 -9.32
CA TRP A 484 8.71 -32.61 -7.94
C TRP A 484 9.80 -31.56 -7.66
N PRO A 485 9.78 -30.87 -6.50
CA PRO A 485 10.85 -29.95 -6.11
C PRO A 485 12.18 -30.70 -5.94
N ILE A 486 13.32 -30.00 -6.04
CA ILE A 486 14.65 -30.63 -5.84
C ILE A 486 14.71 -31.27 -4.42
N ALA A 487 15.22 -32.50 -4.33
CA ALA A 487 15.32 -33.21 -3.06
C ALA A 487 16.43 -32.60 -2.18
N SER A 488 16.04 -31.86 -1.14
CA SER A 488 16.95 -31.16 -0.22
C SER A 488 16.50 -31.34 1.22
N THR A 489 17.40 -31.18 2.19
CA THR A 489 17.04 -31.32 3.61
C THR A 489 15.94 -30.33 4.03
N VAL A 490 15.87 -29.15 3.41
CA VAL A 490 14.82 -28.15 3.67
C VAL A 490 13.47 -28.57 3.09
N THR A 491 13.42 -29.00 1.82
CA THR A 491 12.17 -29.46 1.19
C THR A 491 11.65 -30.73 1.85
N GLU A 492 12.52 -31.67 2.23
CA GLU A 492 12.08 -32.92 2.86
C GLU A 492 11.69 -32.73 4.33
N ARG A 493 12.33 -31.79 5.06
CA ARG A 493 11.86 -31.33 6.38
C ARG A 493 10.45 -30.76 6.29
N TRP A 494 10.19 -29.89 5.33
CA TRP A 494 8.87 -29.31 5.11
C TRP A 494 7.84 -30.39 4.77
N ARG A 495 8.14 -31.26 3.78
CA ARG A 495 7.28 -32.40 3.41
C ARG A 495 6.90 -33.23 4.64
N TYR A 496 7.92 -33.68 5.38
CA TYR A 496 7.73 -34.59 6.50
C TYR A 496 6.84 -33.99 7.59
N MET A 497 7.11 -32.75 8.00
CA MET A 497 6.34 -32.07 9.04
C MET A 497 4.87 -31.88 8.64
N THR A 498 4.61 -31.32 7.46
CA THR A 498 3.25 -31.06 6.97
C THR A 498 2.44 -32.36 6.84
N LEU A 499 3.04 -33.46 6.40
CA LEU A 499 2.34 -34.76 6.30
C LEU A 499 2.09 -35.41 7.65
N GLN A 500 3.00 -35.27 8.61
CA GLN A 500 2.80 -35.75 9.98
C GLN A 500 1.61 -35.02 10.62
N GLU A 501 1.52 -33.70 10.45
CA GLU A 501 0.35 -32.91 10.86
C GLU A 501 -0.93 -33.37 10.15
N CYS A 502 -0.92 -33.54 8.82
CA CYS A 502 -2.09 -34.03 8.07
C CYS A 502 -2.55 -35.42 8.55
N ARG A 503 -1.63 -36.34 8.87
CA ARG A 503 -1.98 -37.66 9.43
C ARG A 503 -2.58 -37.56 10.82
N ASP A 504 -2.04 -36.71 11.69
CA ASP A 504 -2.57 -36.56 13.05
C ASP A 504 -3.91 -35.83 13.05
N VAL A 505 -4.14 -34.93 12.09
CA VAL A 505 -5.45 -34.40 11.73
C VAL A 505 -6.41 -35.53 11.31
N LEU A 506 -6.01 -36.43 10.39
CA LEU A 506 -6.86 -37.56 9.97
C LEU A 506 -7.28 -38.47 11.15
N LYS A 507 -6.45 -38.60 12.20
CA LYS A 507 -6.79 -39.34 13.43
C LYS A 507 -7.79 -38.61 14.33
N GLN A 508 -7.59 -37.30 14.57
CA GLN A 508 -8.34 -36.54 15.58
C GLN A 508 -9.82 -36.33 15.17
N PRO A 509 -10.79 -36.33 16.10
CA PRO A 509 -12.17 -35.97 15.77
C PRO A 509 -12.26 -34.48 15.37
N VAL A 510 -13.10 -34.18 14.38
CA VAL A 510 -13.35 -32.81 13.92
C VAL A 510 -14.50 -32.24 14.75
N LEU A 511 -14.25 -31.16 15.51
CA LEU A 511 -15.23 -30.56 16.41
C LEU A 511 -16.18 -29.57 15.71
N SER A 512 -15.76 -29.00 14.57
CA SER A 512 -16.54 -28.03 13.79
C SER A 512 -16.17 -28.09 12.32
N HIS A 513 -17.12 -27.81 11.43
CA HIS A 513 -16.86 -27.72 9.99
C HIS A 513 -16.07 -26.46 9.58
N PHE A 514 -15.93 -25.48 10.49
CA PHE A 514 -15.06 -24.31 10.33
C PHE A 514 -13.61 -24.54 10.77
N ASP A 515 -13.31 -25.68 11.39
CA ASP A 515 -11.94 -26.07 11.73
C ASP A 515 -11.13 -26.29 10.42
N PRO A 516 -9.95 -25.67 10.22
CA PRO A 516 -9.09 -25.97 9.06
C PRO A 516 -8.81 -27.47 8.86
N ARG A 517 -8.80 -28.24 9.97
CA ARG A 517 -8.64 -29.69 9.97
C ARG A 517 -9.82 -30.42 9.30
N ALA A 518 -11.01 -29.83 9.32
CA ALA A 518 -12.17 -30.32 8.60
C ALA A 518 -11.95 -30.27 7.08
N GLN A 519 -11.24 -29.25 6.58
CA GLN A 519 -10.94 -29.12 5.14
C GLN A 519 -9.99 -30.22 4.66
N LEU A 520 -8.94 -30.54 5.43
CA LEU A 520 -8.04 -31.66 5.13
C LEU A 520 -8.76 -33.02 5.16
N LYS A 521 -9.61 -33.26 6.18
CA LYS A 521 -10.45 -34.47 6.25
C LYS A 521 -11.40 -34.58 5.08
N LYS A 522 -12.07 -33.48 4.73
CA LYS A 522 -12.99 -33.40 3.60
C LYS A 522 -12.25 -33.67 2.30
N GLY A 523 -11.15 -32.97 2.02
CA GLY A 523 -10.34 -33.17 0.82
C GLY A 523 -9.85 -34.61 0.65
N PHE A 524 -9.47 -35.30 1.74
CA PHE A 524 -9.14 -36.73 1.71
C PHE A 524 -10.34 -37.61 1.38
N SER A 525 -11.50 -37.35 1.99
CA SER A 525 -12.74 -38.10 1.70
C SER A 525 -13.25 -37.84 0.27
N ASP A 526 -13.26 -36.59 -0.17
CA ASP A 526 -13.66 -36.16 -1.50
C ASP A 526 -12.73 -36.77 -2.57
N THR A 527 -11.43 -36.85 -2.31
CA THR A 527 -10.47 -37.49 -3.24
C THR A 527 -10.67 -39.00 -3.32
N VAL A 528 -10.91 -39.70 -2.19
CA VAL A 528 -11.28 -41.13 -2.20
C VAL A 528 -12.57 -41.37 -2.99
N THR A 529 -13.59 -40.53 -2.81
CA THR A 529 -14.87 -40.62 -3.53
C THR A 529 -14.71 -40.33 -5.02
N SER A 530 -13.97 -39.27 -5.39
CA SER A 530 -13.73 -38.89 -6.78
C SER A 530 -12.91 -39.94 -7.51
N LEU A 531 -11.86 -40.47 -6.88
CA LEU A 531 -11.05 -41.58 -7.39
C LEU A 531 -11.90 -42.83 -7.62
N ALA A 532 -12.78 -43.20 -6.67
CA ALA A 532 -13.70 -44.32 -6.85
C ALA A 532 -14.67 -44.09 -8.01
N ALA A 533 -15.21 -42.88 -8.15
CA ALA A 533 -16.16 -42.54 -9.21
C ALA A 533 -15.50 -42.53 -10.61
N GLU A 534 -14.30 -41.95 -10.74
CA GLU A 534 -13.56 -41.89 -12.01
C GLU A 534 -13.08 -43.26 -12.45
N LEU A 535 -12.50 -44.07 -11.54
CA LEU A 535 -12.14 -45.46 -11.83
C LEU A 535 -13.36 -46.27 -12.29
N ASN A 536 -14.48 -46.21 -11.55
CA ASN A 536 -15.71 -46.90 -11.96
C ASN A 536 -16.19 -46.42 -13.34
N GLY A 537 -16.31 -45.11 -13.56
CA GLY A 537 -16.81 -44.55 -14.81
C GLY A 537 -15.97 -44.93 -16.03
N VAL A 538 -14.64 -44.87 -15.91
CA VAL A 538 -13.76 -45.23 -17.03
C VAL A 538 -13.71 -46.75 -17.23
N ILE A 539 -13.60 -47.56 -16.18
CA ILE A 539 -13.57 -49.03 -16.31
C ILE A 539 -14.92 -49.54 -16.86
N GLN A 540 -16.06 -49.03 -16.39
CA GLN A 540 -17.39 -49.35 -16.93
C GLN A 540 -17.57 -48.91 -18.39
N SER A 541 -16.80 -47.94 -18.90
CA SER A 541 -16.83 -47.55 -20.32
C SER A 541 -16.07 -48.51 -21.25
N LEU A 542 -15.19 -49.36 -20.69
CA LEU A 542 -14.29 -50.25 -21.43
C LEU A 542 -14.61 -51.73 -21.22
N ALA A 543 -14.98 -52.11 -20.00
CA ALA A 543 -15.12 -53.50 -19.56
C ALA A 543 -16.52 -53.82 -19.02
N THR A 544 -16.86 -55.10 -18.99
CA THR A 544 -17.98 -55.61 -18.18
C THR A 544 -17.58 -55.55 -16.71
N VAL A 545 -18.43 -54.95 -15.89
CA VAL A 545 -18.19 -54.70 -14.47
C VAL A 545 -19.36 -55.28 -13.69
N ASP A 546 -19.04 -56.09 -12.69
CA ASP A 546 -19.97 -56.69 -11.72
C ASP A 546 -19.73 -56.09 -10.32
N ASP A 547 -20.50 -56.54 -9.33
CA ASP A 547 -20.44 -56.02 -7.97
C ASP A 547 -19.10 -56.33 -7.26
N GLU A 548 -18.43 -57.44 -7.60
CA GLU A 548 -17.12 -57.82 -7.04
C GLU A 548 -16.00 -56.92 -7.59
N VAL A 549 -16.08 -56.53 -8.87
CA VAL A 549 -15.24 -55.50 -9.47
C VAL A 549 -15.52 -54.13 -8.86
N ILE A 550 -16.78 -53.78 -8.61
CA ILE A 550 -17.14 -52.51 -7.93
C ILE A 550 -16.58 -52.49 -6.50
N GLU A 551 -16.65 -53.60 -5.75
CA GLU A 551 -16.00 -53.70 -4.43
C GLU A 551 -14.48 -53.56 -4.57
N SER A 552 -13.86 -54.20 -5.57
CA SER A 552 -12.42 -54.11 -5.83
C SER A 552 -11.96 -52.68 -6.18
N ILE A 553 -12.74 -51.92 -6.96
CA ILE A 553 -12.50 -50.50 -7.25
C ILE A 553 -12.70 -49.64 -5.99
N ASN A 554 -13.66 -49.98 -5.13
CA ASN A 554 -13.85 -49.35 -3.82
C ASN A 554 -12.75 -49.71 -2.80
N LYS A 555 -12.12 -50.87 -2.94
CA LYS A 555 -11.00 -51.36 -2.11
C LYS A 555 -9.71 -50.63 -2.48
N ILE A 556 -9.38 -50.53 -3.77
CA ILE A 556 -8.17 -49.82 -4.22
C ILE A 556 -8.25 -48.31 -3.95
N SER A 557 -9.38 -47.65 -4.23
CA SER A 557 -9.56 -46.21 -3.97
C SER A 557 -9.47 -45.84 -2.48
N LYS A 558 -9.82 -46.75 -1.56
CA LYS A 558 -9.64 -46.59 -0.10
C LYS A 558 -8.26 -47.02 0.40
N ARG A 559 -7.53 -47.88 -0.33
CA ARG A 559 -6.22 -48.44 0.07
C ARG A 559 -5.05 -47.58 -0.41
N VAL A 560 -5.06 -47.13 -1.66
CA VAL A 560 -3.92 -46.41 -2.27
C VAL A 560 -3.62 -45.07 -1.60
N PRO A 561 -4.60 -44.17 -1.31
CA PRO A 561 -4.31 -42.93 -0.57
C PRO A 561 -3.70 -43.17 0.82
N LYS A 562 -4.09 -44.26 1.50
CA LYS A 562 -3.54 -44.61 2.82
C LYS A 562 -2.11 -45.14 2.73
N LEU A 563 -1.84 -46.05 1.78
CA LEU A 563 -0.48 -46.54 1.53
C LEU A 563 0.44 -45.44 1.00
N TRP A 564 -0.06 -44.53 0.17
CA TRP A 564 0.72 -43.40 -0.32
C TRP A 564 1.03 -42.40 0.79
N LEU A 565 0.14 -42.22 1.78
CA LEU A 565 0.43 -41.43 2.98
C LEU A 565 1.50 -42.12 3.84
N GLU A 566 1.42 -43.45 4.01
CA GLU A 566 2.47 -44.24 4.68
C GLU A 566 3.83 -44.04 3.99
N PHE A 567 3.90 -44.18 2.66
CA PHE A 567 5.13 -43.99 1.88
C PHE A 567 5.66 -42.56 1.98
N SER A 568 4.77 -41.56 1.87
CA SER A 568 5.11 -40.14 1.87
C SER A 568 5.62 -39.62 3.22
N MET A 569 5.43 -40.38 4.31
CA MET A 569 5.97 -40.06 5.64
C MET A 569 7.39 -40.57 5.91
N HIS A 570 7.98 -41.38 5.03
CA HIS A 570 9.37 -41.78 5.22
C HIS A 570 10.32 -40.58 5.04
N ARG A 571 11.45 -40.61 5.74
CA ARG A 571 12.49 -39.57 5.60
C ARG A 571 13.01 -39.50 4.16
N PRO A 572 13.54 -40.60 3.55
CA PRO A 572 13.80 -40.60 2.12
C PRO A 572 12.50 -40.41 1.33
N ARG A 573 12.61 -39.75 0.18
CA ARG A 573 11.44 -39.43 -0.65
C ARG A 573 11.13 -40.59 -1.59
N VAL A 574 10.07 -41.33 -1.29
CA VAL A 574 9.52 -42.33 -2.23
C VAL A 574 8.81 -41.60 -3.37
N VAL A 575 9.04 -42.02 -4.61
CA VAL A 575 8.45 -41.44 -5.84
C VAL A 575 7.95 -42.58 -6.73
N VAL A 576 6.80 -42.36 -7.40
CA VAL A 576 6.31 -43.25 -8.46
C VAL A 576 6.50 -42.55 -9.79
N GLU A 577 7.28 -43.15 -10.69
CA GLU A 577 7.62 -42.58 -11.99
C GLU A 577 6.83 -43.30 -13.10
N MET A 578 5.93 -42.54 -13.74
CA MET A 578 5.13 -42.97 -14.88
C MET A 578 5.93 -42.87 -16.17
N TRP A 579 5.81 -43.85 -17.07
CA TRP A 579 6.47 -43.82 -18.39
C TRP A 579 5.80 -42.86 -19.38
N ALA A 580 4.52 -42.52 -19.15
CA ALA A 580 3.75 -41.64 -20.02
C ALA A 580 4.09 -40.16 -19.78
N GLU A 581 4.63 -39.50 -20.81
CA GLU A 581 4.91 -38.06 -20.78
C GLU A 581 3.62 -37.23 -20.94
N GLY A 582 3.15 -36.65 -19.82
CA GLY A 582 2.08 -35.65 -19.80
C GLY A 582 0.69 -36.18 -19.41
N SER A 583 -0.18 -35.25 -18.99
CA SER A 583 -1.54 -35.55 -18.47
C SER A 583 -2.58 -35.91 -19.56
N LEU A 584 -2.14 -36.39 -20.72
CA LEU A 584 -3.03 -36.76 -21.83
C LEU A 584 -3.82 -38.03 -21.50
N VAL A 585 -5.14 -37.94 -21.66
CA VAL A 585 -6.08 -39.05 -21.47
C VAL A 585 -5.67 -40.20 -22.38
N VAL A 586 -5.80 -41.45 -21.92
CA VAL A 586 -5.29 -42.63 -22.66
C VAL A 586 -5.87 -42.72 -24.09
N SER A 587 -7.12 -42.29 -24.29
CA SER A 587 -7.73 -42.17 -25.63
C SER A 587 -7.08 -41.10 -26.52
N GLN A 588 -6.56 -40.00 -25.96
CA GLN A 588 -5.80 -38.98 -26.69
C GLN A 588 -4.41 -39.50 -27.08
N ARG A 589 -3.73 -40.23 -26.18
CA ARG A 589 -2.48 -40.94 -26.51
C ARG A 589 -2.71 -41.99 -27.59
N PHE A 590 -3.81 -42.75 -27.52
CA PHE A 590 -4.17 -43.70 -28.59
C PHE A 590 -4.52 -43.03 -29.93
N ALA A 591 -5.15 -41.86 -29.92
CA ALA A 591 -5.38 -41.06 -31.14
C ALA A 591 -4.09 -40.46 -31.72
N GLN A 592 -2.94 -40.62 -31.04
CA GLN A 592 -1.62 -40.19 -31.49
C GLN A 592 -0.71 -41.35 -31.94
N VAL A 593 -1.13 -42.63 -31.84
CA VAL A 593 -0.28 -43.77 -32.30
C VAL A 593 -0.03 -43.69 -33.82
N ASP A 594 -1.02 -43.26 -34.60
CA ASP A 594 -0.87 -42.96 -36.04
C ASP A 594 0.16 -41.81 -36.32
N ARG A 595 0.83 -41.26 -35.29
CA ARG A 595 1.85 -40.19 -35.38
C ARG A 595 3.20 -40.54 -34.72
N GLY A 596 3.33 -41.68 -34.03
CA GLY A 596 4.57 -42.07 -33.35
C GLY A 596 4.37 -43.11 -32.24
N GLU A 597 5.47 -43.57 -31.66
CA GLU A 597 5.46 -44.62 -30.62
C GLU A 597 4.69 -44.18 -29.38
N VAL A 598 3.80 -45.05 -28.87
CA VAL A 598 3.01 -44.79 -27.66
C VAL A 598 3.38 -45.79 -26.57
N VAL A 599 3.99 -45.29 -25.51
CA VAL A 599 4.38 -46.07 -24.34
C VAL A 599 3.21 -46.12 -23.34
N LEU A 600 2.76 -47.33 -23.04
CA LEU A 600 1.79 -47.61 -21.98
C LEU A 600 2.49 -48.08 -20.70
N THR A 601 2.05 -47.59 -19.55
CA THR A 601 2.52 -48.00 -18.23
C THR A 601 1.77 -49.25 -17.78
N ILE A 602 2.39 -50.42 -17.83
CA ILE A 602 1.81 -51.64 -17.22
C ILE A 602 2.03 -51.60 -15.70
N VAL A 603 3.24 -51.25 -15.27
CA VAL A 603 3.63 -50.96 -13.88
C VAL A 603 4.57 -49.76 -13.87
N PRO A 604 4.31 -48.67 -13.12
CA PRO A 604 5.24 -47.56 -13.00
C PRO A 604 6.42 -47.92 -12.09
N MET A 605 7.54 -47.23 -12.29
CA MET A 605 8.76 -47.44 -11.52
C MET A 605 8.59 -46.88 -10.09
N LEU A 606 9.00 -47.65 -9.08
CA LEU A 606 9.08 -47.18 -7.70
C LEU A 606 10.52 -46.74 -7.42
N GLY A 607 10.72 -45.45 -7.25
CA GLY A 607 12.01 -44.82 -6.96
C GLY A 607 12.10 -44.25 -5.54
N ARG A 608 13.31 -43.92 -5.11
CA ARG A 608 13.60 -43.30 -3.82
C ARG A 608 14.76 -42.31 -3.95
N TYR A 609 14.57 -41.08 -3.48
CA TYR A 609 15.68 -40.14 -3.25
C TYR A 609 16.19 -40.29 -1.81
N GLY A 610 17.51 -40.44 -1.68
CA GLY A 610 18.20 -40.68 -0.41
C GLY A 610 18.27 -42.13 0.04
N ASN A 611 19.08 -42.35 1.08
CA ASN A 611 19.28 -43.62 1.77
C ASN A 611 18.14 -43.91 2.78
N ASP A 612 18.12 -45.12 3.38
CA ASP A 612 17.09 -45.58 4.32
C ASP A 612 16.91 -44.66 5.55
N GLU A 613 17.92 -43.84 5.88
CA GLU A 613 17.89 -42.91 7.00
C GLU A 613 17.41 -41.49 6.63
N GLY A 614 17.31 -41.20 5.32
CA GLY A 614 16.93 -39.90 4.76
C GLY A 614 18.09 -38.94 4.49
N ALA A 615 19.34 -39.43 4.47
CA ALA A 615 20.49 -38.68 3.98
C ALA A 615 20.75 -38.97 2.49
N ASP A 616 21.79 -38.34 1.91
CA ASP A 616 22.23 -38.51 0.51
C ASP A 616 21.12 -38.23 -0.52
N LEU A 617 20.31 -37.19 -0.30
CA LEU A 617 19.06 -36.90 -1.03
C LEU A 617 19.25 -36.61 -2.53
N GLU A 618 20.46 -36.25 -2.94
CA GLU A 618 20.92 -36.15 -4.32
C GLU A 618 21.06 -37.51 -5.03
N SER A 619 21.15 -38.62 -4.29
CA SER A 619 21.16 -39.97 -4.83
C SER A 619 19.75 -40.49 -5.11
N PHE A 620 19.56 -41.18 -6.24
CA PHE A 620 18.31 -41.83 -6.60
C PHE A 620 18.50 -43.34 -6.74
N ALA A 621 17.73 -44.11 -5.96
CA ALA A 621 17.72 -45.56 -5.97
C ALA A 621 16.40 -46.08 -6.55
N ARG A 622 16.47 -46.99 -7.52
CA ARG A 622 15.30 -47.73 -8.01
C ARG A 622 14.96 -48.84 -7.03
N LEU A 623 13.76 -48.77 -6.44
CA LEU A 623 13.25 -49.81 -5.56
C LEU A 623 12.61 -50.94 -6.37
N LYS A 624 11.83 -50.61 -7.40
CA LYS A 624 11.27 -51.57 -8.35
C LYS A 624 11.24 -50.97 -9.74
N ASP A 625 11.77 -51.68 -10.72
CA ASP A 625 11.66 -51.32 -12.13
C ASP A 625 10.21 -51.42 -12.61
N GLY A 626 9.80 -50.49 -13.48
CA GLY A 626 8.48 -50.51 -14.10
C GLY A 626 8.43 -51.41 -15.33
N GLU A 627 7.25 -51.95 -15.65
CA GLU A 627 6.95 -52.59 -16.94
C GLU A 627 6.20 -51.60 -17.84
N SER A 628 6.64 -51.47 -19.10
CA SER A 628 5.94 -50.69 -20.12
C SER A 628 5.65 -51.52 -21.37
N LEU A 629 4.72 -51.04 -22.19
CA LEU A 629 4.41 -51.59 -23.51
C LEU A 629 4.49 -50.48 -24.56
N THR A 630 5.54 -50.48 -25.38
CA THR A 630 5.68 -49.55 -26.51
C THR A 630 4.89 -50.05 -27.71
N LEU A 631 3.89 -49.30 -28.14
CA LEU A 631 3.13 -49.56 -29.35
C LEU A 631 3.75 -48.82 -30.55
N PRO A 632 3.93 -49.48 -31.71
CA PRO A 632 4.33 -48.86 -32.97
C PRO A 632 3.12 -48.32 -33.76
#